data_AF-A0A7J4DN41-F1
#
_entry.id   AF-A0A7J4DN41-F1
#
_cell.length_a   1.000
_cell.length_b   1.000
_cell.length_c   1.000
_cell.angle_alpha   90.00
_cell.angle_beta   90.00
_cell.angle_gamma   90.00
#
_symmetry.space_group_name_H-M   'P 1'
#
loop_
_entity.id
_entity.type
_entity.pdbx_description
1 polymer ?
#
loop_
_entity_poly.entity_id
_entity_poly.type
_entity_poly.pdbx_seq_one_letter_code
_entity_poly.pdbx_strand_id
1 'polypeptide(L)'
;MTKIIAELCQNHNGDVNILKDMIWSAADSGATHAKIQTIFSEDLTFRERFENGITTDGVLTSIKRPYSLEHERLSKLEIGFDIHTLF
;
A
#
# COMPACT_ATOMS: atom_id res chain seq x y z
N MET A 1 23.58 -17.90 -2.22
CA MET A 1 22.11 -18.06 -2.19
C MET A 1 21.48 -16.69 -2.36
N THR A 2 20.60 -16.52 -3.34
CA THR A 2 19.95 -15.23 -3.64
C THR A 2 18.98 -14.87 -2.52
N LYS A 3 18.98 -13.59 -2.10
CA LYS A 3 17.96 -13.08 -1.18
C LYS A 3 16.77 -12.59 -1.99
N ILE A 4 15.60 -13.13 -1.67
CA ILE A 4 14.31 -12.80 -2.29
C ILE A 4 13.46 -12.05 -1.26
N ILE A 5 12.91 -10.90 -1.65
CA ILE A 5 11.98 -10.11 -0.84
C ILE A 5 10.60 -10.24 -1.48
N ALA A 6 9.64 -10.77 -0.73
CA ALA A 6 8.23 -10.72 -1.11
C ALA A 6 7.65 -9.36 -0.71
N GLU A 7 7.34 -8.53 -1.71
CA GLU A 7 6.71 -7.22 -1.50
C GLU A 7 5.20 -7.38 -1.32
N LEU A 8 4.72 -7.18 -0.09
CA LEU A 8 3.31 -7.32 0.28
C LEU A 8 2.55 -5.99 0.14
N CYS A 9 3.25 -4.84 0.11
CA CYS A 9 2.68 -3.49 0.10
C CYS A 9 1.54 -3.35 1.12
N GLN A 10 0.33 -3.05 0.61
CA GLN A 10 -0.93 -2.89 1.33
C GLN A 10 -1.96 -3.93 0.87
N ASN A 11 -1.51 -5.03 0.24
CA ASN A 11 -2.41 -6.06 -0.30
C ASN A 11 -3.19 -6.80 0.80
N HIS A 12 -2.79 -6.61 2.07
CA HIS A 12 -3.54 -7.03 3.25
C HIS A 12 -4.86 -6.28 3.46
N ASN A 13 -5.09 -5.17 2.75
CA ASN A 13 -6.36 -4.44 2.77
C ASN A 13 -6.83 -4.02 4.18
N GLY A 14 -5.89 -3.63 5.04
CA GLY A 14 -6.16 -3.28 6.45
C GLY A 14 -6.45 -4.48 7.37
N ASP A 15 -6.39 -5.73 6.87
CA ASP A 15 -6.71 -6.93 7.65
C ASP A 15 -5.43 -7.69 8.08
N VAL A 16 -5.23 -7.80 9.39
CA VAL A 16 -4.09 -8.51 9.99
C VAL A 16 -4.07 -10.01 9.67
N ASN A 17 -5.23 -10.64 9.50
CA ASN A 17 -5.30 -12.06 9.18
C ASN A 17 -4.85 -12.30 7.73
N ILE A 18 -5.25 -11.43 6.81
CA ILE A 18 -4.76 -11.48 5.42
C ILE A 18 -3.25 -11.26 5.39
N LEU A 19 -2.72 -10.29 6.16
CA LEU A 19 -1.27 -10.07 6.27
C LEU A 19 -0.54 -11.33 6.76
N LYS A 20 -1.07 -11.98 7.79
CA LYS A 20 -0.51 -13.23 8.33
C LYS A 20 -0.45 -14.33 7.27
N ASP A 21 -1.54 -14.52 6.53
CA ASP A 21 -1.62 -15.54 5.47
C ASP A 21 -0.64 -15.25 4.33
N MET A 22 -0.46 -13.97 3.98
CA MET A 22 0.52 -13.54 2.99
C MET A 22 1.96 -13.82 3.43
N ILE A 23 2.29 -13.59 4.71
CA ILE A 23 3.63 -13.87 5.27
C ILE A 23 3.94 -15.36 5.19
N TRP A 24 3.00 -16.22 5.61
CA TRP A 24 3.17 -17.68 5.50
C TRP A 24 3.33 -18.12 4.05
N SER A 25 2.49 -17.61 3.16
CA SER A 25 2.57 -17.91 1.72
C SER A 25 3.92 -17.51 1.11
N ALA A 26 4.48 -16.36 1.53
CA ALA A 26 5.80 -15.91 1.08
C ALA A 26 6.91 -16.86 1.56
N ALA A 27 6.88 -17.27 2.83
CA ALA A 27 7.85 -18.22 3.39
C ALA A 27 7.79 -19.57 2.68
N ASP A 28 6.59 -20.13 2.50
CA ASP A 28 6.37 -21.41 1.81
C ASP A 28 6.81 -21.38 0.35
N SER A 29 6.73 -20.20 -0.29
CA SER A 29 7.18 -19.98 -1.66
C SER A 29 8.69 -19.75 -1.80
N GLY A 30 9.45 -19.79 -0.69
CA GLY A 30 10.90 -19.64 -0.69
C GLY A 30 11.40 -18.19 -0.66
N ALA A 31 10.55 -17.23 -0.30
CA ALA A 31 11.01 -15.88 0.00
C ALA A 31 11.95 -15.89 1.22
N THR A 32 12.98 -15.06 1.19
CA THR A 32 13.91 -14.93 2.33
C THR A 32 13.51 -13.83 3.30
N HIS A 33 12.71 -12.87 2.83
CA HIS A 33 12.18 -11.75 3.59
C HIS A 33 10.80 -11.42 3.05
N ALA A 34 9.93 -10.86 3.91
CA ALA A 34 8.72 -10.18 3.50
C ALA A 34 8.86 -8.69 3.81
N LYS A 35 8.25 -7.83 3.00
CA LYS A 35 8.21 -6.38 3.21
C LYS A 35 6.78 -5.89 3.15
N ILE A 36 6.37 -5.08 4.12
CA ILE A 36 5.07 -4.38 4.13
C ILE A 36 5.28 -2.88 3.86
N GLN A 37 4.21 -2.18 3.47
CA GLN A 37 4.23 -0.73 3.34
C GLN A 37 3.31 -0.08 4.37
N THR A 38 3.91 0.61 5.34
CA THR A 38 3.19 1.48 6.26
C THR A 38 2.94 2.84 5.61
N ILE A 39 1.71 3.29 5.68
CA ILE A 39 1.28 4.65 5.36
C ILE A 39 0.25 5.06 6.40
N PHE A 40 0.10 6.37 6.59
CA PHE A 40 -1.03 6.92 7.32
C PHE A 40 -1.75 7.90 6.40
N SER A 41 -3.08 7.86 6.39
CA SER A 41 -3.91 8.75 5.62
C SER A 41 -3.74 10.20 6.09
N GLU A 42 -3.36 10.39 7.36
CA GLU A 42 -3.02 11.71 7.92
C GLU A 42 -1.78 12.34 7.25
N ASP A 43 -0.87 11.53 6.72
CA ASP A 43 0.31 11.99 5.98
C ASP A 43 0.00 12.31 4.50
N LEU A 44 -1.23 12.04 4.04
CA LEU A 44 -1.61 12.34 2.67
C LEU A 44 -1.56 13.85 2.43
N THR A 45 -0.85 14.26 1.39
CA THR A 45 -0.77 15.67 1.00
C THR A 45 -1.64 15.95 -0.22
N PHE A 46 -2.44 17.02 -0.15
CA PHE A 46 -3.21 17.51 -1.29
C PHE A 46 -2.30 17.90 -2.46
N ARG A 47 -2.64 17.46 -3.67
CA ARG A 47 -1.91 17.78 -4.90
C ARG A 47 -2.90 18.06 -6.02
N GLU A 48 -3.01 19.32 -6.43
CA GLU A 48 -3.99 19.79 -7.42
C GLU A 48 -4.01 18.96 -8.71
N ARG A 49 -2.84 18.53 -9.20
CA ARG A 49 -2.70 17.66 -10.40
C ARG A 49 -3.47 16.34 -10.33
N PHE A 50 -3.90 15.89 -9.15
CA PHE A 50 -4.65 14.66 -8.97
C PHE A 50 -6.14 14.88 -8.78
N GLU A 51 -6.60 16.08 -8.43
CA GLU A 51 -8.03 16.34 -8.24
C GLU A 51 -8.85 16.07 -9.49
N ASN A 52 -8.33 16.52 -10.63
CA ASN A 52 -8.97 16.33 -11.93
C ASN A 52 -8.17 15.45 -12.89
N GLY A 53 -6.93 15.11 -12.54
CA GLY A 53 -5.96 14.56 -13.48
C GLY A 53 -5.47 15.60 -14.49
N ILE A 54 -4.51 15.23 -15.32
CA ILE A 54 -3.96 16.06 -16.38
C ILE A 54 -3.84 15.21 -17.64
N THR A 55 -4.42 15.70 -18.72
CA THR A 55 -4.23 15.18 -20.07
C THR A 55 -3.62 16.28 -20.93
N THR A 56 -2.50 16.00 -21.59
CA THR A 56 -1.78 16.94 -22.45
C THR A 56 -1.59 16.27 -23.81
N ASP A 57 -2.04 16.91 -24.89
CA ASP A 57 -1.96 16.38 -26.26
C ASP A 57 -2.56 14.96 -26.41
N GLY A 58 -3.64 14.68 -25.68
CA GLY A 58 -4.29 13.36 -25.64
C GLY A 58 -3.59 12.32 -24.77
N VAL A 59 -2.47 12.65 -24.13
CA VAL A 59 -1.72 11.76 -23.24
C VAL A 59 -2.06 12.07 -21.77
N LEU A 60 -2.49 11.06 -21.02
CA LEU A 60 -2.71 11.16 -19.58
C LEU A 60 -1.35 11.27 -18.85
N THR A 61 -1.02 12.45 -18.34
CA THR A 61 0.24 12.71 -17.60
C THR A 61 0.06 12.70 -16.09
N SER A 62 -1.19 12.84 -15.62
CA SER A 62 -1.56 12.72 -14.21
C SER A 62 -2.93 12.08 -14.08
N ILE A 63 -3.04 11.03 -13.27
CA ILE A 63 -4.32 10.36 -13.03
C ILE A 63 -5.25 11.23 -12.19
N LYS A 64 -6.57 11.04 -12.35
CA LYS A 64 -7.57 11.59 -11.44
C LYS A 64 -7.65 10.71 -10.18
N ARG A 65 -7.23 11.25 -9.05
CA ARG A 65 -7.25 10.66 -7.72
C ARG A 65 -7.50 11.77 -6.67
N PRO A 66 -8.76 12.20 -6.51
CA PRO A 66 -9.11 13.30 -5.62
C PRO A 66 -8.71 13.01 -4.17
N TYR A 67 -8.24 14.03 -3.47
CA TYR A 67 -7.71 13.93 -2.11
C TYR A 67 -8.69 13.27 -1.14
N SER A 68 -9.96 13.69 -1.12
CA SER A 68 -10.94 13.17 -0.17
C SER A 68 -11.18 11.67 -0.35
N LEU A 69 -11.30 11.23 -1.61
CA LEU A 69 -11.50 9.82 -1.95
C LEU A 69 -10.26 9.00 -1.67
N GLU A 70 -9.07 9.56 -1.94
CA GLU A 70 -7.82 8.88 -1.63
C GLU A 70 -7.61 8.76 -0.13
N HIS A 71 -7.86 9.82 0.64
CA HIS A 71 -7.79 9.78 2.11
C HIS A 71 -8.71 8.69 2.68
N GLU A 72 -9.97 8.63 2.23
CA GLU A 72 -10.93 7.59 2.64
C GLU A 72 -10.49 6.18 2.24
N ARG A 73 -9.82 6.04 1.09
CA ARG A 73 -9.28 4.75 0.64
C ARG A 73 -8.09 4.33 1.50
N LEU A 74 -7.15 5.23 1.75
CA LEU A 74 -5.92 4.95 2.51
C LEU A 74 -6.23 4.61 3.96
N SER A 75 -7.19 5.30 4.59
CA SER A 75 -7.54 5.06 6.00
C SER A 75 -8.07 3.65 6.27
N LYS A 76 -8.60 2.97 5.23
CA LYS A 76 -9.05 1.57 5.30
C LYS A 76 -7.91 0.55 5.20
N LEU A 77 -6.72 1.00 4.79
CA LEU A 77 -5.55 0.13 4.58
C LEU A 77 -4.56 0.17 5.74
N GLU A 78 -4.74 1.12 6.67
CA GLU A 78 -3.83 1.31 7.79
C GLU A 78 -3.82 0.11 8.72
N ILE A 79 -2.62 -0.23 9.17
CA ILE A 79 -2.37 -1.19 10.25
C ILE A 79 -1.54 -0.47 11.31
N GLY A 80 -1.97 -0.58 12.56
CA GLY A 80 -1.31 0.08 13.68
C GLY A 80 0.08 -0.48 13.96
N PHE A 81 0.90 0.32 14.64
CA PHE A 81 2.25 -0.10 15.05
C PHE A 81 2.24 -1.32 15.98
N ASP A 82 1.15 -1.54 16.73
CA ASP A 82 0.93 -2.74 17.52
C ASP A 82 0.96 -4.00 16.65
N ILE A 83 0.32 -3.96 15.47
CA ILE A 83 0.34 -5.06 14.50
C ILE A 83 1.73 -5.30 13.92
N HIS A 84 2.52 -4.24 13.68
CA HIS A 84 3.89 -4.39 13.16
C HIS A 84 4.79 -5.21 14.09
N THR A 85 4.49 -5.27 15.38
CA THR A 85 5.29 -6.02 16.36
C THR A 85 4.95 -7.51 16.43
N LEU A 86 3.90 -7.97 15.72
CA LEU A 86 3.44 -9.36 15.76
C LEU A 86 4.22 -10.30 14.83
N PHE A 87 4.99 -9.78 13.88
CA PHE A 87 5.68 -10.53 12.82
C PHE A 87 7.17 -10.17 12.80
#